data_AF-L9X007-F1
#
_entry.id   AF-L9X007-F1
#
_cell.length_a   1.000
_cell.length_b   1.000
_cell.length_c   1.000
_cell.angle_alpha   90.00
_cell.angle_beta   90.00
_cell.angle_gamma   90.00
#
_symmetry.space_group_name_H-M   'P 1'
#
loop_
_entity.id
_entity.type
_entity.pdbx_description
1 polymer ?
#
loop_
_entity_poly.entity_id
_entity_poly.type
_entity_poly.pdbx_seq_one_letter_code
_entity_poly.pdbx_strand_id
1 'polypeptide(L)'
;MTLADVATTPDLLRLVAVPVFAWVAIRDIKTRRVSSTVWIPLAVLGAILLVWDGALAWDAGGTAWSHEFLIPTAVSLGFVVPIAYLFWWFGGFGGADAKALLVLALFFPVFPQYAVGSWTLPATTTPIETFSFTILTNAVVIGLAIPIALAVRNAASGRITAVMAIGWPVSTDSVPETHGRLLETPDGPSRGGLDLDALRMYLRWRGLTLADVRENPAQYLSLIHI
;
A
#
# COMPACT_ATOMS: atom_id res chain seq x y z
N MET A 1 26.69 -24.55 10.02
CA MET A 1 26.46 -23.75 8.80
C MET A 1 25.14 -23.06 9.02
N THR A 2 25.15 -21.75 9.27
CA THR A 2 23.91 -20.97 9.39
C THR A 2 23.28 -20.85 8.01
N LEU A 3 21.97 -20.65 7.90
CA LEU A 3 21.31 -20.47 6.58
C LEU A 3 21.95 -19.33 5.74
N ALA A 4 22.68 -18.43 6.41
CA ALA A 4 23.42 -17.32 5.82
C ALA A 4 24.39 -17.68 4.67
N ASP A 5 25.00 -18.85 4.70
CA ASP A 5 25.94 -19.26 3.63
C ASP A 5 25.22 -19.82 2.40
N VAL A 6 23.95 -20.23 2.52
CA VAL A 6 23.20 -20.97 1.49
C VAL A 6 22.05 -20.13 0.88
N ALA A 7 21.54 -19.12 1.59
CA ALA A 7 20.34 -18.36 1.22
C ALA A 7 20.54 -17.19 0.23
N THR A 8 21.73 -16.97 -0.30
CA THR A 8 21.99 -15.79 -1.16
C THR A 8 21.24 -15.82 -2.50
N THR A 9 21.01 -16.99 -3.10
CA THR A 9 20.41 -17.04 -4.45
C THR A 9 18.90 -16.72 -4.45
N PRO A 10 18.07 -17.36 -3.59
CA PRO A 10 16.68 -16.97 -3.46
C PRO A 10 16.52 -15.49 -3.10
N ASP A 11 17.35 -14.99 -2.19
CA ASP A 11 17.31 -13.59 -1.76
C ASP A 11 17.69 -12.60 -2.87
N LEU A 12 18.70 -12.92 -3.69
CA LEU A 12 19.03 -12.10 -4.87
C LEU A 12 17.86 -12.05 -5.86
N LEU A 13 17.16 -13.16 -6.09
CA LEU A 13 15.97 -13.16 -6.94
C LEU A 13 14.86 -12.29 -6.35
N ARG A 14 14.77 -12.20 -5.02
CA ARG A 14 13.78 -11.34 -4.36
C ARG A 14 14.00 -9.85 -4.62
N LEU A 15 15.21 -9.43 -4.99
CA LEU A 15 15.46 -8.03 -5.32
C LEU A 15 14.66 -7.54 -6.52
N VAL A 16 14.11 -8.43 -7.36
CA VAL A 16 13.16 -8.06 -8.42
C VAL A 16 11.89 -7.38 -7.86
N ALA A 17 11.53 -7.64 -6.61
CA ALA A 17 10.41 -6.96 -5.97
C ALA A 17 10.67 -5.45 -5.88
N VAL A 18 11.90 -5.00 -5.62
CA VAL A 18 12.22 -3.58 -5.44
C VAL A 18 11.80 -2.72 -6.65
N PRO A 19 12.27 -2.97 -7.88
CA PRO A 19 11.85 -2.20 -9.05
C PRO A 19 10.37 -2.38 -9.38
N VAL A 20 9.78 -3.55 -9.14
CA VAL A 20 8.35 -3.78 -9.41
C VAL A 20 7.47 -2.98 -8.44
N PHE A 21 7.76 -3.01 -7.14
CA PHE A 21 7.04 -2.23 -6.14
C PHE A 21 7.26 -0.72 -6.33
N ALA A 22 8.47 -0.28 -6.73
CA ALA A 22 8.70 1.11 -7.11
C ALA A 22 7.84 1.53 -8.30
N TRP A 23 7.75 0.69 -9.33
CA TRP A 23 6.88 0.92 -10.48
C TRP A 23 5.40 0.95 -10.09
N VAL A 24 4.94 0.02 -9.24
CA VAL A 24 3.57 -0.01 -8.71
C VAL A 24 3.27 1.29 -7.93
N ALA A 25 4.18 1.74 -7.06
CA ALA A 25 4.01 2.98 -6.31
C ALA A 25 3.91 4.20 -7.24
N ILE A 26 4.75 4.30 -8.27
CA ILE A 26 4.68 5.37 -9.28
C ILE A 26 3.36 5.32 -10.04
N ARG A 27 2.90 4.12 -10.43
CA ARG A 27 1.63 3.93 -11.13
C ARG A 27 0.44 4.28 -10.26
N ASP A 28 0.46 3.94 -8.98
CA ASP A 28 -0.59 4.30 -8.05
C ASP A 28 -0.68 5.81 -7.86
N ILE A 29 0.45 6.50 -7.68
CA ILE A 29 0.49 7.96 -7.59
C ILE A 29 -0.06 8.63 -8.86
N LYS A 30 0.34 8.15 -10.05
CA LYS A 30 -0.03 8.80 -11.33
C LYS A 30 -1.45 8.47 -11.80
N THR A 31 -1.91 7.24 -11.59
CA THR A 31 -3.12 6.72 -12.23
C THR A 31 -4.17 6.21 -11.25
N ARG A 32 -3.86 6.18 -9.94
CA ARG A 32 -4.72 5.64 -8.86
C ARG A 32 -5.28 4.24 -9.15
N ARG A 33 -4.59 3.48 -10.00
CA ARG A 33 -5.04 2.18 -10.51
C ARG A 33 -3.85 1.25 -10.65
N VAL A 34 -3.86 0.18 -9.87
CA VAL A 34 -2.93 -0.94 -9.97
C VAL A 34 -3.71 -2.16 -10.44
N SER A 35 -3.32 -2.74 -11.59
CA SER A 35 -3.98 -3.93 -12.12
C SER A 35 -3.75 -5.13 -11.20
N SER A 36 -4.79 -5.94 -10.97
CA SER A 36 -4.67 -7.16 -10.16
C SER A 36 -3.69 -8.18 -10.76
N THR A 37 -3.47 -8.13 -12.08
CA THR A 37 -2.57 -9.04 -12.80
C THR A 37 -1.10 -8.86 -12.40
N VAL A 38 -0.71 -7.68 -11.91
CA VAL A 38 0.68 -7.39 -11.50
C VAL A 38 1.12 -8.27 -10.32
N TRP A 39 0.18 -8.63 -9.44
CA TRP A 39 0.47 -9.41 -8.23
C TRP A 39 0.68 -10.89 -8.52
N ILE A 40 0.08 -11.43 -9.58
CA ILE A 40 0.14 -12.86 -9.94
C ILE A 40 1.58 -13.35 -10.15
N PRO A 41 2.40 -12.73 -11.02
CA PRO A 41 3.77 -13.22 -11.24
C PRO A 41 4.63 -13.09 -9.98
N LEU A 42 4.44 -12.04 -9.17
CA LEU A 42 5.15 -11.90 -7.90
C LEU A 42 4.72 -12.95 -6.88
N ALA A 43 3.43 -13.28 -6.80
CA ALA A 43 2.95 -14.31 -5.91
C ALA A 43 3.47 -15.70 -6.32
N VAL A 44 3.47 -16.00 -7.62
CA VAL A 44 4.03 -17.26 -8.15
C VAL A 44 5.52 -17.36 -7.85
N LEU A 45 6.29 -16.31 -8.15
CA LEU A 45 7.72 -16.29 -7.85
C LEU A 45 7.96 -16.39 -6.34
N GLY A 46 7.22 -15.66 -5.51
CA GLY A 46 7.32 -15.73 -4.06
C GLY A 46 7.05 -17.13 -3.51
N ALA A 47 6.04 -17.82 -4.02
CA ALA A 47 5.74 -19.19 -3.64
C ALA A 47 6.89 -20.14 -4.00
N ILE A 48 7.46 -20.00 -5.21
CA ILE A 48 8.61 -20.80 -5.65
C ILE A 48 9.81 -20.57 -4.72
N LEU A 49 10.13 -19.31 -4.42
CA LEU A 49 11.26 -18.96 -3.55
C LEU A 49 11.04 -19.41 -2.10
N LEU A 50 9.81 -19.32 -1.58
CA LEU A 50 9.47 -19.84 -0.26
C LEU A 50 9.69 -21.35 -0.17
N VAL A 51 9.25 -22.11 -1.17
CA VAL A 51 9.47 -23.56 -1.23
C VAL A 51 10.95 -23.88 -1.33
N TRP A 52 11.71 -23.10 -2.10
CA TRP A 52 13.16 -23.24 -2.20
C TRP A 52 13.82 -23.05 -0.84
N ASP A 53 13.56 -21.94 -0.14
CA ASP A 53 14.12 -21.70 1.21
C ASP A 53 13.71 -22.78 2.19
N GLY A 54 12.46 -23.24 2.12
CA GLY A 54 11.98 -24.34 2.96
C GLY A 54 12.74 -25.64 2.72
N ALA A 55 13.07 -25.96 1.47
CA ALA A 55 13.88 -27.14 1.14
C ALA A 55 15.31 -27.00 1.68
N LEU A 56 15.93 -25.83 1.57
CA LEU A 56 17.27 -25.56 2.12
C LEU A 56 17.29 -25.63 3.64
N ALA A 57 16.30 -25.03 4.30
CA ALA A 57 16.16 -25.06 5.75
C ALA A 57 15.88 -26.47 6.28
N TRP A 58 15.08 -27.25 5.53
CA TRP A 58 14.82 -28.65 5.85
C TRP A 58 16.09 -29.50 5.79
N ASP A 59 16.90 -29.35 4.73
CA ASP A 59 18.16 -30.07 4.55
C ASP A 59 19.19 -29.68 5.63
N ALA A 60 19.26 -28.40 5.98
CA ALA A 60 20.11 -27.91 7.07
C ALA A 60 19.69 -28.45 8.45
N GLY A 61 18.38 -28.71 8.65
CA GLY A 61 17.83 -29.35 9.84
C GLY A 61 17.92 -28.52 11.12
N GLY A 62 17.43 -29.11 12.22
CA GLY A 62 17.55 -28.55 13.57
C GLY A 62 16.99 -27.13 13.72
N THR A 63 17.84 -26.21 14.18
CA THR A 63 17.48 -24.80 14.45
C THR A 63 17.14 -24.04 13.16
N ALA A 64 17.83 -24.33 12.05
CA ALA A 64 17.60 -23.67 10.77
C ALA A 64 16.17 -23.91 10.26
N TRP A 65 15.70 -25.16 10.30
CA TRP A 65 14.32 -25.49 9.94
C TRP A 65 13.29 -24.85 10.87
N SER A 66 13.49 -24.99 12.17
CA SER A 66 12.47 -24.64 13.17
C SER A 66 12.41 -23.15 13.48
N HIS A 67 13.53 -22.54 13.84
CA HIS A 67 13.59 -21.18 14.39
C HIS A 67 13.91 -20.13 13.33
N GLU A 68 14.77 -20.45 12.36
CA GLU A 68 15.18 -19.48 11.33
C GLU A 68 14.18 -19.44 10.16
N PHE A 69 13.51 -20.56 9.84
CA PHE A 69 12.56 -20.63 8.73
C PHE A 69 11.09 -20.78 9.17
N LEU A 70 10.72 -21.85 9.88
CA LEU A 70 9.32 -22.18 10.17
C LEU A 70 8.63 -21.11 11.01
N ILE A 71 9.23 -20.70 12.13
CA ILE A 71 8.62 -19.73 13.05
C ILE A 71 8.39 -18.38 12.34
N PRO A 72 9.40 -17.74 11.71
CA PRO A 72 9.19 -16.46 11.04
C PRO A 72 8.24 -16.57 9.84
N THR A 73 8.31 -17.67 9.08
CA THR A 73 7.36 -17.92 7.97
C THR A 73 5.93 -18.07 8.48
N ALA A 74 5.73 -18.81 9.57
CA ALA A 74 4.42 -18.97 10.20
C ALA A 74 3.90 -17.65 10.76
N VAL A 75 4.76 -16.80 11.32
CA VAL A 75 4.38 -15.45 11.75
C VAL A 75 4.05 -14.56 10.55
N SER A 76 4.87 -14.56 9.49
CA SER A 76 4.60 -13.81 8.26
C SER A 76 3.24 -14.17 7.67
N LEU A 77 3.04 -15.44 7.33
CA LEU A 77 1.82 -15.90 6.68
C LEU A 77 0.63 -15.99 7.64
N GLY A 78 0.87 -16.28 8.92
CA GLY A 78 -0.18 -16.44 9.93
C GLY A 78 -0.64 -15.14 10.58
N PHE A 79 0.18 -14.08 10.58
CA PHE A 79 -0.21 -12.77 11.10
C PHE A 79 -0.35 -11.70 10.02
N VAL A 80 0.65 -11.52 9.14
CA VAL A 80 0.63 -10.41 8.18
C VAL A 80 -0.51 -10.57 7.18
N VAL A 81 -0.76 -11.79 6.70
CA VAL A 81 -1.85 -12.07 5.76
C VAL A 81 -3.23 -11.81 6.38
N PRO A 82 -3.58 -12.37 7.56
CA PRO A 82 -4.86 -12.04 8.20
C PRO A 82 -5.00 -10.55 8.54
N ILE A 83 -3.95 -9.89 9.01
CA ILE A 83 -3.97 -8.46 9.31
C ILE A 83 -4.27 -7.66 8.03
N ALA A 84 -3.60 -7.95 6.92
CA ALA A 84 -3.85 -7.29 5.64
C ALA A 84 -5.31 -7.47 5.19
N TYR A 85 -5.86 -8.68 5.36
CA TYR A 85 -7.26 -8.96 5.03
C TYR A 85 -8.24 -8.21 5.96
N LEU A 86 -7.96 -8.17 7.26
CA LEU A 86 -8.79 -7.44 8.23
C LEU A 86 -8.80 -5.94 7.95
N PHE A 87 -7.64 -5.32 7.71
CA PHE A 87 -7.58 -3.90 7.34
C PHE A 87 -8.33 -3.61 6.05
N TRP A 88 -8.25 -4.50 5.06
CA TRP A 88 -9.05 -4.36 3.84
C TRP A 88 -10.55 -4.48 4.12
N TRP A 89 -10.96 -5.48 4.90
CA TRP A 89 -12.37 -5.71 5.25
C TRP A 89 -13.01 -4.55 6.01
N PHE A 90 -12.28 -3.94 6.94
CA PHE A 90 -12.73 -2.76 7.67
C PHE A 90 -12.57 -1.44 6.89
N GLY A 91 -12.11 -1.48 5.64
CA GLY A 91 -11.91 -0.31 4.79
C GLY A 91 -10.72 0.57 5.17
N GLY A 92 -9.81 0.06 6.00
CA GLY A 92 -8.57 0.74 6.37
C GLY A 92 -7.49 0.70 5.28
N PHE A 93 -7.52 -0.31 4.40
CA PHE A 93 -6.61 -0.43 3.25
C PHE A 93 -7.36 -0.52 1.92
N GLY A 94 -6.74 0.01 0.87
CA GLY A 94 -7.17 -0.25 -0.49
C GLY A 94 -6.91 -1.70 -0.90
N GLY A 95 -7.63 -2.18 -1.92
CA GLY A 95 -7.42 -3.55 -2.43
C GLY A 95 -6.02 -3.78 -3.01
N ALA A 96 -5.34 -2.71 -3.46
CA ALA A 96 -3.95 -2.79 -3.91
C ALA A 96 -2.98 -3.00 -2.73
N ASP A 97 -3.14 -2.24 -1.65
CA ASP A 97 -2.29 -2.34 -0.46
C ASP A 97 -2.41 -3.71 0.22
N ALA A 98 -3.63 -4.24 0.29
CA ALA A 98 -3.88 -5.58 0.80
C ALA A 98 -3.11 -6.63 -0.01
N LYS A 99 -3.23 -6.59 -1.34
CA LYS A 99 -2.51 -7.53 -2.24
C LYS A 99 -0.99 -7.34 -2.16
N ALA A 100 -0.52 -6.11 -2.02
CA ALA A 100 0.88 -5.79 -1.80
C ALA A 100 1.42 -6.50 -0.54
N LEU A 101 0.71 -6.38 0.58
CA LEU A 101 1.08 -7.03 1.84
C LEU A 101 1.03 -8.56 1.75
N LEU A 102 0.01 -9.12 1.08
CA LEU A 102 -0.06 -10.57 0.84
C LEU A 102 1.16 -11.07 0.06
N VAL A 103 1.52 -10.36 -1.01
CA VAL A 103 2.70 -10.68 -1.81
C VAL A 103 3.96 -10.53 -0.96
N LEU A 104 4.13 -9.44 -0.21
CA LEU A 104 5.30 -9.23 0.64
C LEU A 104 5.44 -10.28 1.74
N ALA A 105 4.33 -10.72 2.34
CA ALA A 105 4.33 -11.79 3.34
C ALA A 105 4.84 -13.13 2.78
N LEU A 106 4.52 -13.39 1.51
CA LEU A 106 4.99 -14.57 0.79
C LEU A 106 6.42 -14.41 0.26
N PHE A 107 6.75 -13.23 -0.23
CA PHE A 107 8.03 -12.93 -0.87
C PHE A 107 9.15 -12.74 0.14
N PHE A 108 8.85 -12.19 1.32
CA PHE A 108 9.84 -11.96 2.38
C PHE A 108 9.35 -12.45 3.75
N PRO A 109 9.17 -13.77 3.92
CA PRO A 109 8.75 -14.37 5.17
C PRO A 109 9.83 -14.27 6.26
N VAL A 110 11.10 -14.29 5.86
CA VAL A 110 12.31 -14.24 6.69
C VAL A 110 13.17 -13.07 6.24
N PHE A 111 14.10 -12.58 7.09
CA PHE A 111 15.08 -11.56 6.70
C PHE A 111 15.98 -12.06 5.55
N PRO A 112 16.00 -11.37 4.40
CA PRO A 112 16.92 -11.75 3.32
C PRO A 112 18.35 -11.40 3.71
N GLN A 113 19.30 -12.24 3.32
CA GLN A 113 20.73 -12.08 3.59
C GLN A 113 21.54 -11.96 2.31
N TYR A 114 22.28 -10.87 2.18
CA TYR A 114 23.08 -10.52 1.01
C TYR A 114 24.56 -10.47 1.39
N ALA A 115 25.33 -11.43 0.91
CA ALA A 115 26.79 -11.41 1.04
C ALA A 115 27.42 -10.54 -0.07
N VAL A 116 28.15 -9.50 0.33
CA VAL A 116 28.91 -8.60 -0.55
C VAL A 116 30.36 -8.57 -0.07
N GLY A 117 31.22 -9.36 -0.73
CA GLY A 117 32.61 -9.53 -0.29
C GLY A 117 32.67 -10.18 1.10
N SER A 118 33.29 -9.50 2.07
CA SER A 118 33.36 -9.94 3.46
C SER A 118 32.20 -9.47 4.34
N TRP A 119 31.20 -8.78 3.75
CA TRP A 119 30.09 -8.17 4.48
C TRP A 119 28.80 -8.93 4.20
N THR A 120 27.95 -9.06 5.22
CA THR A 120 26.59 -9.60 5.09
C THR A 120 25.58 -8.54 5.49
N LEU A 121 24.61 -8.26 4.61
CA LEU A 121 23.53 -7.31 4.84
C LEU A 121 22.19 -8.03 4.97
N PRO A 122 21.28 -7.57 5.85
CA PRO A 122 21.43 -6.45 6.79
C PRO A 122 22.35 -6.79 7.97
N ALA A 123 23.05 -5.79 8.51
CA ALA A 123 24.00 -5.96 9.62
C ALA A 123 23.34 -6.32 10.96
N THR A 124 22.04 -6.05 11.09
CA THR A 124 21.22 -6.40 12.25
C THR A 124 19.86 -6.91 11.80
N THR A 125 19.37 -7.95 12.48
CA THR A 125 18.02 -8.49 12.30
C THR A 125 17.15 -8.15 13.50
N THR A 126 15.83 -8.26 13.34
CA THR A 126 14.88 -8.05 14.44
C THR A 126 14.62 -9.37 15.17
N PRO A 127 14.24 -9.35 16.47
CA PRO A 127 14.00 -10.57 17.25
C PRO A 127 12.90 -11.48 16.70
N ILE A 128 11.96 -10.94 15.91
CA ILE A 128 10.84 -11.69 15.33
C ILE A 128 11.23 -12.30 13.96
N GLU A 129 12.41 -11.96 13.43
CA GLU A 129 13.01 -12.44 12.16
C GLU A 129 12.06 -12.48 10.94
N THR A 130 10.95 -11.75 11.03
CA THR A 130 9.90 -11.70 10.02
C THR A 130 10.01 -10.39 9.26
N PHE A 131 10.56 -10.43 8.05
CA PHE A 131 10.83 -9.20 7.29
C PHE A 131 9.57 -8.50 6.82
N SER A 132 8.56 -9.25 6.37
CA SER A 132 7.26 -8.72 5.98
C SER A 132 6.59 -7.89 7.09
N PHE A 133 6.75 -8.31 8.34
CA PHE A 133 6.25 -7.57 9.50
C PHE A 133 7.01 -6.25 9.69
N THR A 134 8.33 -6.26 9.52
CA THR A 134 9.16 -5.04 9.56
C THR A 134 8.76 -4.07 8.45
N ILE A 135 8.51 -4.56 7.23
CA ILE A 135 8.00 -3.72 6.12
C ILE A 135 6.66 -3.10 6.50
N LEU A 136 5.71 -3.89 7.01
CA LEU A 136 4.40 -3.41 7.46
C LEU A 136 4.55 -2.32 8.53
N THR A 137 5.28 -2.58 9.61
CA THR A 137 5.46 -1.60 10.70
C THR A 137 6.09 -0.31 10.20
N ASN A 138 7.15 -0.40 9.40
CA ASN A 138 7.81 0.78 8.83
C ASN A 138 6.86 1.55 7.90
N ALA A 139 6.06 0.86 7.09
CA ALA A 139 5.06 1.47 6.24
C ALA A 139 3.99 2.21 7.04
N VAL A 140 3.52 1.65 8.18
CA VAL A 140 2.60 2.33 9.09
C VAL A 140 3.23 3.59 9.69
N VAL A 141 4.47 3.51 10.17
CA VAL A 141 5.18 4.67 10.75
C VAL A 141 5.33 5.80 9.73
N ILE A 142 5.76 5.47 8.50
CA ILE A 142 5.86 6.44 7.41
C ILE A 142 4.47 6.97 7.01
N GLY A 143 3.46 6.10 6.96
CA GLY A 143 2.09 6.46 6.64
C GLY A 143 1.49 7.45 7.63
N LEU A 144 1.80 7.34 8.92
CA LEU A 144 1.38 8.30 9.96
C LEU A 144 1.98 9.70 9.76
N ALA A 145 3.11 9.82 9.06
CA ALA A 145 3.68 11.13 8.74
C ALA A 145 2.81 11.92 7.75
N ILE A 146 2.01 11.26 6.91
CA ILE A 146 1.14 11.91 5.92
C ILE A 146 0.08 12.81 6.57
N PRO A 147 -0.82 12.33 7.46
CA PRO A 147 -1.83 13.18 8.08
C PRO A 147 -1.20 14.30 8.93
N ILE A 148 -0.05 14.05 9.56
CA ILE A 148 0.70 15.07 10.31
C ILE A 148 1.19 16.16 9.36
N ALA A 149 1.81 15.78 8.24
CA ALA A 149 2.29 16.74 7.25
C ALA A 149 1.13 17.56 6.64
N LEU A 150 -0.02 16.93 6.39
CA LEU A 150 -1.23 17.62 5.93
C LEU A 150 -1.76 18.61 6.97
N ALA A 151 -1.84 18.20 8.23
CA ALA A 151 -2.30 19.05 9.32
C ALA A 151 -1.40 20.29 9.49
N VAL A 152 -0.07 20.09 9.49
CA VAL A 152 0.90 21.19 9.57
C VAL A 152 0.77 22.14 8.38
N ARG A 153 0.70 21.60 7.16
CA ARG A 153 0.54 22.41 5.93
C ARG A 153 -0.75 23.25 5.96
N ASN A 154 -1.86 22.65 6.35
CA ASN A 154 -3.15 23.34 6.39
C ASN A 154 -3.21 24.38 7.50
N ALA A 155 -2.69 24.07 8.69
CA ALA A 155 -2.58 25.02 9.80
C ALA A 155 -1.67 26.21 9.45
N ALA A 156 -0.52 25.96 8.81
CA ALA A 156 0.38 27.02 8.32
C ALA A 156 -0.28 27.92 7.25
N SER A 157 -1.25 27.39 6.52
CA SER A 157 -2.06 28.13 5.54
C SER A 157 -3.28 28.83 6.17
N GLY A 158 -3.39 28.85 7.51
CA GLY A 158 -4.49 29.46 8.25
C GLY A 158 -5.80 28.65 8.27
N ARG A 159 -5.80 27.41 7.76
CA ARG A 159 -6.99 26.55 7.71
C ARG A 159 -6.98 25.52 8.84
N ILE A 160 -7.58 25.90 9.96
CA ILE A 160 -7.81 24.99 11.10
C ILE A 160 -9.24 24.49 11.01
N THR A 161 -9.43 23.33 10.38
CA THR A 161 -10.72 22.63 10.24
C THR A 161 -10.59 21.21 10.76
N ALA A 162 -11.72 20.58 11.10
CA ALA A 162 -11.76 19.19 11.57
C ALA A 162 -11.16 18.19 10.56
N VAL A 163 -11.12 18.53 9.27
CA VAL A 163 -10.59 17.69 8.19
C VAL A 163 -9.16 18.05 7.77
N MET A 164 -8.47 18.92 8.51
CA MET A 164 -7.14 19.43 8.11
C MET A 164 -6.05 18.35 8.06
N ALA A 165 -6.23 17.22 8.75
CA ALA A 165 -5.30 16.08 8.68
C ALA A 165 -5.66 15.07 7.58
N ILE A 166 -6.78 15.26 6.88
CA ILE A 166 -7.37 14.26 5.97
C ILE A 166 -7.20 14.67 4.50
N GLY A 167 -7.31 15.97 4.19
CA GLY A 167 -7.19 16.47 2.82
C GLY A 167 -6.54 17.84 2.74
N TRP A 168 -6.46 18.39 1.53
CA TRP A 168 -5.90 19.72 1.27
C TRP A 168 -6.86 20.54 0.41
N PRO A 169 -6.79 21.88 0.48
CA PRO A 169 -7.63 22.74 -0.35
C PRO A 169 -7.23 22.61 -1.82
N VAL A 170 -8.24 22.53 -2.68
CA VAL A 170 -8.11 22.49 -4.14
C VAL A 170 -8.96 23.62 -4.73
N SER A 171 -8.44 24.29 -5.77
CA SER A 171 -9.21 25.30 -6.51
C SER A 171 -10.42 24.66 -7.19
N THR A 172 -11.56 25.35 -7.22
CA THR A 172 -12.78 24.88 -7.90
C THR A 172 -12.55 24.53 -9.36
N ASP A 173 -11.63 25.22 -10.01
CA ASP A 173 -11.35 25.04 -11.44
C ASP A 173 -10.57 23.75 -11.71
N SER A 174 -9.82 23.26 -10.72
CA SER A 174 -9.06 22.01 -10.79
C SER A 174 -9.89 20.79 -10.35
N VAL A 175 -11.09 20.99 -9.80
CA VAL A 175 -11.96 19.90 -9.30
C VAL A 175 -12.24 18.84 -10.39
N PRO A 176 -12.56 19.20 -11.65
CA PRO A 176 -12.81 18.19 -12.69
C PRO A 176 -11.61 17.28 -12.98
N GLU A 177 -10.39 17.75 -12.72
CA GLU A 177 -9.14 17.03 -13.02
C GLU A 177 -8.53 16.36 -11.77
N THR A 178 -8.99 16.73 -10.59
CA THR A 178 -8.51 16.20 -9.32
C THR A 178 -9.19 14.87 -8.99
N HIS A 179 -8.45 13.93 -8.43
CA HIS A 179 -8.99 12.66 -7.96
C HIS A 179 -9.28 12.74 -6.46
N GLY A 180 -10.35 12.09 -6.01
CA GLY A 180 -10.69 11.98 -4.61
C GLY A 180 -12.15 12.31 -4.33
N ARG A 181 -12.44 12.62 -3.07
CA ARG A 181 -13.77 12.94 -2.58
C ARG A 181 -13.75 14.33 -1.94
N LEU A 182 -14.81 15.11 -2.14
CA LEU A 182 -14.98 16.36 -1.41
C LEU A 182 -15.20 16.07 0.09
N LEU A 183 -14.40 16.72 0.94
CA LEU A 183 -14.44 16.51 2.40
C LEU A 183 -15.26 17.57 3.13
N GLU A 184 -15.61 18.65 2.45
CA GLU A 184 -16.40 19.76 2.99
C GLU A 184 -17.50 20.15 2.01
N THR A 185 -18.63 20.54 2.57
CA THR A 185 -19.77 21.20 1.91
C THR A 185 -19.85 22.64 2.43
N PRO A 186 -20.67 23.53 1.82
CA PRO A 186 -20.89 24.87 2.35
C PRO A 186 -21.36 24.88 3.83
N ASP A 187 -22.03 23.81 4.27
CA ASP A 187 -22.54 23.65 5.64
C ASP A 187 -21.51 23.06 6.61
N GLY A 188 -20.31 22.70 6.14
CA GLY A 188 -19.21 22.17 6.93
C GLY A 188 -18.69 20.80 6.47
N PRO A 189 -17.89 20.11 7.32
CA PRO A 189 -17.30 18.81 7.01
C PRO A 189 -18.33 17.73 6.70
N SER A 190 -18.13 16.98 5.62
CA SER A 190 -19.00 15.89 5.20
C SER A 190 -18.23 14.57 5.09
N ARG A 191 -18.77 13.50 5.69
CA ARG A 191 -18.25 12.13 5.55
C ARG A 191 -18.70 11.45 4.25
N GLY A 192 -19.77 11.96 3.65
CA GLY A 192 -20.41 11.42 2.45
C GLY A 192 -20.24 12.29 1.20
N GLY A 193 -19.23 13.16 1.16
CA GLY A 193 -19.12 14.13 0.08
C GLY A 193 -18.98 13.50 -1.32
N LEU A 194 -19.18 14.33 -2.34
CA LEU A 194 -19.22 13.91 -3.74
C LEU A 194 -17.88 13.32 -4.18
N ASP A 195 -17.94 12.14 -4.78
CA ASP A 195 -16.80 11.52 -5.46
C ASP A 195 -16.52 12.26 -6.77
N LEU A 196 -15.29 12.77 -6.92
CA LEU A 196 -14.88 13.56 -8.08
C LEU A 196 -14.80 12.72 -9.36
N ASP A 197 -14.53 11.42 -9.25
CA ASP A 197 -14.59 10.52 -10.40
C ASP A 197 -16.04 10.27 -10.83
N ALA A 198 -16.97 10.14 -9.88
CA ALA A 198 -18.40 10.04 -10.21
C ALA A 198 -18.91 11.32 -10.91
N LEU A 199 -18.51 12.50 -10.39
CA LEU A 199 -18.79 13.79 -11.04
C LEU A 199 -18.24 13.83 -12.47
N ARG A 200 -16.96 13.45 -12.65
CA ARG A 200 -16.32 13.42 -13.96
C ARG A 200 -17.00 12.45 -14.92
N MET A 201 -17.40 11.28 -14.44
CA MET A 201 -18.17 10.31 -15.24
C MET A 201 -19.51 10.88 -15.67
N TYR A 202 -20.23 11.54 -14.77
CA TYR A 202 -21.51 12.20 -15.08
C TYR A 202 -21.35 13.30 -16.13
N LEU A 203 -20.39 14.21 -15.92
CA LEU A 203 -20.11 15.31 -16.85
C LEU A 203 -19.75 14.78 -18.24
N ARG A 204 -18.87 13.78 -18.32
CA ARG A 204 -18.51 13.12 -19.60
C ARG A 204 -19.71 12.44 -20.26
N TRP A 205 -20.53 11.74 -19.48
CA TRP A 205 -21.71 11.06 -20.00
C TRP A 205 -22.74 12.04 -20.57
N ARG A 206 -22.91 13.20 -19.94
CA ARG A 206 -23.84 14.24 -20.39
C ARG A 206 -23.24 15.21 -21.42
N GLY A 207 -21.94 15.14 -21.69
CA GLY A 207 -21.24 16.10 -22.54
C GLY A 207 -21.24 17.52 -21.96
N LEU A 208 -21.26 17.65 -20.62
CA LEU A 208 -21.33 18.92 -19.89
C LEU A 208 -19.97 19.25 -19.25
N THR A 209 -19.75 20.54 -19.02
CA THR A 209 -18.68 21.06 -18.18
C THR A 209 -19.19 21.39 -16.77
N LEU A 210 -18.27 21.57 -15.82
CA LEU A 210 -18.65 22.02 -14.48
C LEU A 210 -19.28 23.42 -14.50
N ALA A 211 -18.90 24.28 -15.46
CA ALA A 211 -19.50 25.60 -15.65
C ALA A 211 -20.98 25.50 -16.07
N ASP A 212 -21.30 24.61 -17.01
CA ASP A 212 -22.68 24.41 -17.49
C ASP A 212 -23.64 24.00 -16.36
N VAL A 213 -23.16 23.14 -15.45
CA VAL A 213 -23.94 22.71 -14.27
C VAL A 213 -24.10 23.85 -13.25
N ARG A 214 -23.08 24.71 -13.09
CA ARG A 214 -23.15 25.87 -12.19
C ARG A 214 -24.06 26.98 -12.70
N GLU A 215 -24.15 27.15 -14.01
CA GLU A 215 -25.02 28.17 -14.63
C GLU A 215 -26.50 27.77 -14.57
N ASN A 216 -26.80 26.47 -14.67
CA ASN A 216 -28.18 25.96 -14.67
C ASN A 216 -28.42 24.85 -13.63
N PRO A 217 -28.21 25.12 -12.33
CA PRO A 217 -28.24 24.09 -11.30
C PRO A 217 -29.61 23.41 -11.21
N ALA A 218 -30.72 24.17 -11.31
CA ALA A 218 -32.08 23.63 -11.22
C ALA A 218 -32.43 22.62 -12.33
N GLN A 219 -31.79 22.72 -13.50
CA GLN A 219 -32.04 21.82 -14.63
C GLN A 219 -31.37 20.45 -14.45
N TYR A 220 -30.30 20.40 -13.65
CA TYR A 220 -29.47 19.20 -13.47
C TYR A 220 -29.52 18.63 -12.04
N LEU A 221 -30.03 19.38 -11.06
CA LEU A 221 -30.18 18.98 -9.65
C LEU A 221 -31.30 17.96 -9.39
N SER A 222 -32.31 17.82 -10.27
CA SER A 222 -33.42 16.87 -10.07
C SER A 222 -33.01 15.39 -10.06
N LEU A 223 -31.76 15.09 -10.39
CA LEU A 223 -31.17 13.74 -10.39
C LEU A 223 -29.98 13.59 -9.42
N ILE A 224 -29.62 14.65 -8.68
CA ILE A 224 -28.49 14.66 -7.72
C ILE A 224 -29.04 14.85 -6.30
N HIS A 225 -30.07 14.07 -5.94
CA HIS A 225 -30.37 13.75 -4.55
C HIS A 225 -29.68 12.42 -4.23
N ILE A 226 -28.36 12.46 -4.05
CA ILE A 226 -27.54 11.39 -3.46
C ILE A 226 -26.59 12.03 -2.46
#